data_AF-A0AA39YBP0-F1
#
_entry.id   AF-A0AA39YBP0-F1
#
_cell.length_a   1.000
_cell.length_b   1.000
_cell.length_c   1.000
_cell.angle_alpha   90.00
_cell.angle_beta   90.00
_cell.angle_gamma   90.00
#
_symmetry.space_group_name_H-M   'P 1'
#
loop_
_entity.id
_entity.type
_entity.pdbx_description
1 polymer ?
#
loop_
_entity_poly.entity_id
_entity_poly.type
_entity_poly.pdbx_seq_one_letter_code
_entity_poly.pdbx_strand_id
1 'polypeptide(L)'
;MDAAFAAIGEMEEARTDLLFVPTMEAHFDLNRFMAKYFLDRVFGQPVRERTPNAVALRSWVGGIPYRQGLLRVVRAIEGLSVCYFTDENGDDLVLLGWYHTALKEQKRLENALEQKRLENALKQRLAERERAKEDAESRPWVEALRPHYAYCETRTFNPKHAHQYMMAELVGSWMVKCPVIEQTFGIRPGSMTLDIWINTPRQKFGLVAALDIGIARGTALIAQTEEMLRELEDYMEGYTSDKEKRAEKGADFRKKYRNVARDESNPYKSLDWLSTPVRGSGRVYLHWMGRQIGEESVEIDPDNKNTGYINFDMQSRVVRKGSLRYVSFFP
;
A
#
# COMPACT_ATOMS: atom_id res chain seq x y z
N MET A 1 -8.35 -58.08 -16.98
CA MET A 1 -8.00 -57.32 -15.76
C MET A 1 -6.59 -56.74 -15.83
N ASP A 2 -5.61 -57.41 -16.46
CA ASP A 2 -4.23 -56.88 -16.61
C ASP A 2 -4.13 -55.52 -17.31
N ALA A 3 -4.87 -55.34 -18.41
CA ALA A 3 -4.91 -54.07 -19.14
C ALA A 3 -5.42 -52.89 -18.29
N ALA A 4 -6.32 -53.14 -17.33
CA ALA A 4 -6.90 -52.09 -16.50
C ALA A 4 -5.92 -51.61 -15.41
N PHE A 5 -5.15 -52.51 -14.81
CA PHE A 5 -4.10 -52.13 -13.86
C PHE A 5 -2.94 -51.41 -14.56
N ALA A 6 -2.52 -51.88 -15.74
CA ALA A 6 -1.50 -51.22 -16.55
C ALA A 6 -1.90 -49.80 -16.96
N ALA A 7 -3.17 -49.60 -17.33
CA ALA A 7 -3.71 -48.28 -17.68
C ALA A 7 -3.65 -47.27 -16.53
N ILE A 8 -3.67 -47.70 -15.25
CA ILE A 8 -3.50 -46.81 -14.09
C ILE A 8 -2.05 -46.32 -14.01
N GLY A 9 -1.08 -47.17 -14.31
CA GLY A 9 0.33 -46.81 -14.37
C GLY A 9 0.65 -45.83 -15.51
N GLU A 10 0.00 -45.99 -16.66
CA GLU A 10 0.15 -45.08 -17.81
C GLU A 10 -0.42 -43.66 -17.55
N MET A 11 -1.28 -43.48 -16.54
CA MET A 11 -1.77 -42.16 -16.13
C MET A 11 -0.70 -41.31 -15.41
N GLU A 12 0.37 -41.92 -14.91
CA GLU A 12 1.49 -41.25 -14.23
C GLU A 12 2.21 -40.27 -15.16
N GLU A 13 2.31 -40.58 -16.46
CA GLU A 13 2.99 -39.75 -17.46
C GLU A 13 2.12 -38.58 -17.96
N ALA A 14 0.80 -38.60 -17.72
CA ALA A 14 -0.14 -37.69 -18.37
C ALA A 14 -0.65 -36.53 -17.50
N ARG A 15 -0.62 -36.61 -16.15
CA ARG A 15 -1.13 -35.55 -15.25
C ARG A 15 -0.45 -35.55 -13.87
N THR A 16 0.35 -34.52 -13.58
CA THR A 16 1.33 -34.57 -12.47
C THR A 16 0.88 -34.13 -11.07
N ASP A 17 -0.32 -33.58 -10.83
CA ASP A 17 -0.61 -33.03 -9.47
C ASP A 17 -1.89 -33.54 -8.78
N LEU A 18 -2.72 -34.35 -9.45
CA LEU A 18 -4.06 -34.74 -8.93
C LEU A 18 -4.23 -36.23 -8.64
N LEU A 19 -3.36 -37.10 -9.16
CA LEU A 19 -3.52 -38.55 -9.08
C LEU A 19 -2.31 -39.21 -8.44
N PHE A 20 -2.47 -39.68 -7.21
CA PHE A 20 -1.49 -40.53 -6.54
C PHE A 20 -1.60 -41.95 -7.11
N VAL A 21 -0.90 -42.20 -8.23
CA VAL A 21 -0.92 -43.49 -8.95
C VAL A 21 -0.70 -44.70 -8.04
N PRO A 22 0.30 -44.70 -7.12
CA PRO A 22 0.46 -45.82 -6.18
C PRO A 22 -0.76 -46.05 -5.29
N THR A 23 -1.46 -44.98 -4.91
CA THR A 23 -2.70 -45.09 -4.11
C THR A 23 -3.81 -45.75 -4.91
N MET A 24 -3.98 -45.38 -6.19
CA MET A 24 -4.99 -45.98 -7.05
C MET A 24 -4.70 -47.45 -7.35
N GLU A 25 -3.46 -47.79 -7.66
CA GLU A 25 -3.06 -49.17 -7.93
C GLU A 25 -3.31 -50.05 -6.72
N ALA A 26 -2.91 -49.57 -5.53
CA ALA A 26 -3.13 -50.29 -4.28
C ALA A 26 -4.62 -50.44 -3.95
N HIS A 27 -5.48 -49.54 -4.41
CA HIS A 27 -6.94 -49.63 -4.27
C HIS A 27 -7.59 -50.57 -5.27
N PHE A 28 -7.09 -50.58 -6.50
CA PHE A 28 -7.64 -51.40 -7.57
C PHE A 28 -7.35 -52.87 -7.33
N ASP A 29 -6.09 -53.22 -7.05
CA ASP A 29 -5.69 -54.59 -6.72
C ASP A 29 -4.42 -54.57 -5.84
N LEU A 30 -4.64 -54.77 -4.54
CA LEU A 30 -3.57 -54.76 -3.55
C LEU A 30 -2.50 -55.83 -3.85
N ASN A 31 -2.87 -57.02 -4.33
CA ASN A 31 -1.89 -58.08 -4.58
C ASN A 31 -1.00 -57.76 -5.77
N ARG A 32 -1.56 -57.14 -6.82
CA ARG A 32 -0.79 -56.63 -7.96
C ARG A 32 0.07 -55.44 -7.59
N PHE A 33 -0.42 -54.53 -6.77
CA PHE A 33 0.38 -53.46 -6.20
C PHE A 33 1.58 -54.02 -5.42
N MET A 34 1.36 -55.01 -4.54
CA MET A 34 2.46 -55.67 -3.83
C MET A 34 3.43 -56.35 -4.80
N ALA A 35 2.94 -57.00 -5.85
CA ALA A 35 3.77 -57.57 -6.90
C ALA A 35 4.57 -56.51 -7.66
N LYS A 36 3.98 -55.36 -7.97
CA LYS A 36 4.66 -54.29 -8.72
C LYS A 36 5.80 -53.70 -7.91
N TYR A 37 5.60 -53.42 -6.62
CA TYR A 37 6.58 -52.68 -5.83
C TYR A 37 7.47 -53.55 -4.93
N PHE A 38 7.01 -54.69 -4.42
CA PHE A 38 7.71 -55.38 -3.33
C PHE A 38 7.99 -56.87 -3.56
N LEU A 39 7.31 -57.53 -4.50
CA LEU A 39 7.46 -58.97 -4.76
C LEU A 39 7.94 -59.24 -6.19
N ASP A 40 8.45 -60.43 -6.49
CA ASP A 40 8.83 -60.81 -7.86
C ASP A 40 7.61 -61.02 -8.78
N ARG A 41 6.52 -61.58 -8.22
CA ARG A 41 5.22 -61.83 -8.87
C ARG A 41 4.07 -61.75 -7.84
N VAL A 42 2.83 -61.93 -8.29
CA VAL A 42 1.65 -61.99 -7.40
C VAL A 42 1.79 -63.18 -6.44
N PHE A 43 1.69 -62.92 -5.12
CA PHE A 43 1.99 -63.88 -4.04
C PHE A 43 3.42 -64.45 -4.09
N GLY A 44 4.34 -63.70 -4.69
CA GLY A 44 5.72 -64.07 -4.89
C GLY A 44 6.64 -63.81 -3.68
N GLN A 45 7.94 -63.91 -3.92
CA GLN A 45 8.97 -63.67 -2.90
C GLN A 45 9.32 -62.17 -2.80
N PRO A 46 9.71 -61.66 -1.62
CA PRO A 46 10.10 -60.27 -1.43
C PRO A 46 11.35 -59.90 -2.25
N VAL A 47 11.32 -58.78 -2.98
CA VAL A 47 12.44 -58.27 -3.79
C VAL A 47 12.83 -56.88 -3.28
N ARG A 48 13.82 -56.82 -2.37
CA ARG A 48 14.20 -55.58 -1.69
C ARG A 48 14.71 -54.48 -2.62
N GLU A 49 15.39 -54.88 -3.68
CA GLU A 49 16.02 -53.98 -4.65
C GLU A 49 15.01 -53.25 -5.53
N ARG A 50 13.78 -53.77 -5.66
CA ARG A 50 12.77 -53.22 -6.57
C ARG A 50 12.30 -51.83 -6.16
N THR A 51 12.14 -51.63 -4.86
CA THR A 51 11.63 -50.37 -4.28
C THR A 51 12.54 -49.95 -3.14
N PRO A 52 13.65 -49.26 -3.44
CA PRO A 52 14.62 -48.83 -2.43
C PRO A 52 14.07 -47.71 -1.53
N ASN A 53 13.10 -46.94 -2.01
CA ASN A 53 12.44 -45.86 -1.27
C ASN A 53 11.04 -46.29 -0.82
N ALA A 54 10.54 -45.72 0.28
CA ALA A 54 9.15 -45.99 0.69
C ALA A 54 8.16 -45.40 -0.33
N VAL A 55 7.10 -46.15 -0.61
CA VAL A 55 5.97 -45.74 -1.44
C VAL A 55 4.95 -45.05 -0.57
N ALA A 56 4.62 -43.81 -0.90
CA ALA A 56 3.60 -43.04 -0.20
C ALA A 56 2.21 -43.33 -0.78
N LEU A 57 1.27 -43.67 0.09
CA LEU A 57 -0.15 -43.87 -0.22
C LEU A 57 -0.96 -42.81 0.54
N ARG A 58 -1.90 -42.15 -0.13
CA ARG A 58 -2.82 -41.24 0.54
C ARG A 58 -4.00 -42.02 1.13
N SER A 59 -4.38 -41.71 2.36
CA SER A 59 -5.31 -42.54 3.13
C SER A 59 -6.80 -42.28 2.86
N TRP A 60 -7.14 -41.34 1.96
CA TRP A 60 -8.52 -40.91 1.71
C TRP A 60 -9.37 -41.88 0.89
N VAL A 61 -8.77 -42.92 0.31
CA VAL A 61 -9.50 -43.94 -0.45
C VAL A 61 -9.60 -45.21 0.42
N GLY A 62 -10.78 -45.86 0.48
CA GLY A 62 -10.95 -47.22 1.03
C GLY A 62 -11.24 -47.37 2.54
N GLY A 63 -10.98 -46.37 3.38
CA GLY A 63 -11.36 -46.36 4.81
C GLY A 63 -10.68 -47.43 5.69
N ILE A 64 -11.24 -47.68 6.89
CA ILE A 64 -10.70 -48.64 7.88
C ILE A 64 -10.52 -50.06 7.31
N PRO A 65 -11.48 -50.63 6.55
CA PRO A 65 -11.34 -52.00 6.02
C PRO A 65 -10.13 -52.15 5.09
N TYR A 66 -9.89 -51.14 4.25
CA TYR A 66 -8.72 -51.12 3.37
C TYR A 66 -7.42 -51.10 4.15
N ARG A 67 -7.32 -50.22 5.18
CA ARG A 67 -6.14 -50.16 6.06
C ARG A 67 -5.85 -51.50 6.73
N GLN A 68 -6.89 -52.20 7.20
CA GLN A 68 -6.73 -53.54 7.80
C GLN A 68 -6.25 -54.59 6.78
N GLY A 69 -6.79 -54.55 5.55
CA GLY A 69 -6.36 -55.41 4.46
C GLY A 69 -4.89 -55.21 4.10
N LEU A 70 -4.47 -53.94 3.93
CA LEU A 70 -3.08 -53.56 3.68
C LEU A 70 -2.16 -54.06 4.80
N LEU A 71 -2.50 -53.76 6.07
CA LEU A 71 -1.71 -54.21 7.21
C LEU A 71 -1.57 -55.73 7.27
N ARG A 72 -2.64 -56.48 6.96
CA ARG A 72 -2.59 -57.94 6.96
C ARG A 72 -1.61 -58.46 5.90
N VAL A 73 -1.66 -57.92 4.68
CA VAL A 73 -0.77 -58.34 3.59
C VAL A 73 0.68 -57.96 3.88
N VAL A 74 0.92 -56.75 4.38
CA VAL A 74 2.26 -56.25 4.68
C VAL A 74 2.92 -57.05 5.82
N ARG A 75 2.16 -57.38 6.88
CA ARG A 75 2.66 -58.19 8.00
C ARG A 75 3.05 -59.61 7.60
N ALA A 76 2.50 -60.13 6.51
CA ALA A 76 2.85 -61.46 6.00
C ALA A 76 4.20 -61.46 5.25
N ILE A 77 4.77 -60.28 4.95
CA ILE A 77 5.99 -60.11 4.16
C ILE A 77 7.12 -59.66 5.09
N GLU A 78 8.14 -60.50 5.26
CA GLU A 78 9.24 -60.21 6.17
C GLU A 78 10.04 -58.97 5.75
N GLY A 79 10.27 -58.07 6.70
CA GLY A 79 11.06 -56.85 6.52
C GLY A 79 10.31 -55.67 5.91
N LEU A 80 9.05 -55.83 5.51
CA LEU A 80 8.19 -54.75 5.05
C LEU A 80 7.48 -54.08 6.23
N SER A 81 7.34 -52.75 6.19
CA SER A 81 6.75 -51.94 7.26
C SER A 81 5.75 -50.93 6.71
N VAL A 82 4.81 -50.55 7.57
CA VAL A 82 3.85 -49.48 7.36
C VAL A 82 4.11 -48.39 8.39
N CYS A 83 4.37 -47.17 7.94
CA CYS A 83 4.43 -45.98 8.78
C CYS A 83 3.27 -45.06 8.46
N TYR A 84 2.80 -44.32 9.45
CA TYR A 84 1.74 -43.33 9.31
C TYR A 84 2.31 -41.94 9.55
N PHE A 85 1.92 -41.00 8.71
CA PHE A 85 2.34 -39.62 8.78
C PHE A 85 1.17 -38.73 8.39
N THR A 86 1.04 -37.56 9.02
CA THR A 86 0.04 -36.57 8.62
C THR A 86 0.78 -35.41 7.95
N ASP A 87 0.39 -35.08 6.72
CA ASP A 87 1.04 -34.01 5.97
C ASP A 87 0.64 -32.61 6.46
N GLU A 88 1.14 -31.59 5.78
CA GLU A 88 0.86 -30.19 6.08
C GLU A 88 -0.63 -29.81 5.96
N ASN A 89 -1.37 -30.49 5.09
CA ASN A 89 -2.78 -30.24 4.85
C ASN A 89 -3.68 -30.96 5.86
N GLY A 90 -3.09 -31.77 6.75
CA GLY A 90 -3.84 -32.66 7.63
C GLY A 90 -4.23 -33.98 6.95
N ASP A 91 -3.69 -34.28 5.77
CA ASP A 91 -3.97 -35.52 5.07
C ASP A 91 -3.14 -36.66 5.67
N ASP A 92 -3.83 -37.76 5.98
CA ASP A 92 -3.17 -39.00 6.37
C ASP A 92 -2.41 -39.59 5.17
N LEU A 93 -1.11 -39.80 5.37
CA LEU A 93 -0.20 -40.49 4.47
C LEU A 93 0.23 -41.81 5.12
N VAL A 94 0.22 -42.86 4.31
CA VAL A 94 0.72 -44.19 4.67
C VAL A 94 1.98 -44.44 3.87
N LEU A 95 3.10 -44.63 4.55
CA LEU A 95 4.38 -44.96 3.93
C LEU A 95 4.56 -46.47 3.96
N LEU A 96 4.71 -47.08 2.79
CA LEU A 96 4.98 -48.50 2.63
C LEU A 96 6.41 -48.72 2.15
N GLY A 97 7.23 -49.43 2.91
CA GLY A 97 8.60 -49.69 2.50
C GLY A 97 9.29 -50.69 3.39
N TRP A 98 10.52 -51.05 3.04
CA TRP A 98 11.36 -51.88 3.90
C TRP A 98 11.61 -51.15 5.22
N TYR A 99 11.68 -51.89 6.33
CA TYR A 99 11.67 -51.32 7.69
C TYR A 99 12.56 -50.09 7.86
N HIS A 100 13.84 -50.18 7.48
CA HIS A 100 14.79 -49.08 7.63
C HIS A 100 14.52 -47.90 6.67
N THR A 101 14.00 -48.16 5.47
CA THR A 101 13.74 -47.12 4.48
C THR A 101 12.46 -46.37 4.80
N ALA A 102 11.41 -47.07 5.22
CA ALA A 102 10.16 -46.48 5.70
C ALA A 102 10.37 -45.58 6.93
N LEU A 103 11.15 -46.05 7.93
CA LEU A 103 11.48 -45.25 9.12
C LEU A 103 12.32 -44.01 8.80
N LYS A 104 13.33 -44.16 7.92
CA LYS A 104 14.17 -43.03 7.49
C LYS A 104 13.32 -41.97 6.79
N GLU A 105 12.42 -42.41 5.92
CA GLU A 105 11.55 -41.52 5.17
C GLU A 105 10.51 -40.82 6.05
N GLN A 106 9.90 -41.54 6.99
CA GLN A 106 9.03 -40.95 8.00
C GLN A 106 9.74 -39.82 8.76
N LYS A 107 10.95 -40.08 9.28
CA LYS A 107 11.71 -39.09 10.05
C LYS A 107 12.12 -37.88 9.19
N ARG A 108 12.40 -38.11 7.89
CA ARG A 108 12.69 -37.04 6.92
C ARG A 108 11.48 -36.12 6.75
N LEU A 109 10.29 -36.68 6.61
CA LEU A 109 9.04 -35.93 6.43
C LEU A 109 8.64 -35.17 7.72
N GLU A 110 8.79 -35.78 8.89
CA GLU A 110 8.56 -35.14 10.19
C GLU A 110 9.47 -33.92 10.38
N ASN A 111 10.77 -34.07 10.13
CA ASN A 111 11.73 -32.96 10.24
C ASN A 111 11.42 -31.83 9.24
N ALA A 112 11.07 -32.18 7.99
CA ALA A 112 10.73 -31.19 6.97
C ALA A 112 9.47 -30.40 7.35
N LEU A 113 8.46 -31.07 7.90
CA LEU A 113 7.23 -30.45 8.39
C LEU A 113 7.50 -29.51 9.56
N GLU A 114 8.33 -29.93 10.53
CA GLU A 114 8.72 -29.09 11.66
C GLU A 114 9.50 -27.85 11.22
N GLN A 115 10.47 -28.01 10.32
CA GLN A 115 11.23 -26.89 9.78
C GLN A 115 10.33 -25.88 9.08
N LYS A 116 9.38 -26.33 8.26
CA LYS A 116 8.43 -25.44 7.59
C LYS A 116 7.50 -24.72 8.56
N ARG A 117 7.06 -25.39 9.63
CA ARG A 117 6.27 -24.76 10.71
C ARG A 117 7.06 -23.65 11.40
N LEU A 118 8.34 -23.87 11.69
CA LEU A 118 9.23 -22.85 12.27
C LEU A 118 9.42 -21.66 11.33
N GLU A 119 9.67 -21.90 10.05
CA GLU A 119 9.81 -20.85 9.05
C GLU A 119 8.53 -20.01 8.90
N ASN A 120 7.37 -20.66 8.88
CA ASN A 120 6.08 -19.97 8.82
C ASN A 120 5.82 -19.14 10.08
N ALA A 121 6.13 -19.66 11.27
CA ALA A 121 6.00 -18.93 12.52
C ALA A 121 6.92 -17.70 12.58
N LEU A 122 8.15 -17.81 12.05
CA LEU A 122 9.07 -16.68 11.94
C LEU A 122 8.54 -15.61 10.97
N LYS A 123 8.04 -16.02 9.80
CA LYS A 123 7.42 -15.09 8.83
C LYS A 123 6.22 -14.35 9.42
N GLN A 124 5.36 -15.06 10.16
CA GLN A 124 4.22 -14.44 10.84
C GLN A 124 4.66 -13.42 11.88
N ARG A 125 5.63 -13.76 12.73
CA ARG A 125 6.18 -12.81 13.72
C ARG A 125 6.80 -11.56 13.10
N LEU A 126 7.51 -11.72 12.00
CA LEU A 126 8.08 -10.58 11.27
C LEU A 126 6.97 -9.70 10.68
N ALA A 127 5.95 -10.30 10.06
CA ALA A 127 4.81 -9.57 9.52
C ALA A 127 4.02 -8.83 10.61
N GLU A 128 3.80 -9.44 11.77
CA GLU A 128 3.16 -8.81 12.93
C GLU A 128 3.98 -7.63 13.45
N ARG A 129 5.31 -7.78 13.53
CA ARG A 129 6.19 -6.71 13.97
C ARG A 129 6.18 -5.52 13.01
N GLU A 130 6.18 -5.77 11.70
CA GLU A 130 6.10 -4.70 10.70
C GLU A 130 4.72 -4.01 10.75
N ARG A 131 3.61 -4.76 10.85
CA ARG A 131 2.28 -4.15 11.07
C ARG A 131 2.22 -3.30 12.34
N ALA A 132 2.78 -3.80 13.44
CA ALA A 132 2.82 -3.05 14.69
C ALA A 132 3.64 -1.76 14.59
N LYS A 133 4.73 -1.74 13.80
CA LYS A 133 5.48 -0.51 13.50
C LYS A 133 4.65 0.45 12.65
N GLU A 134 4.03 -0.04 11.57
CA GLU A 134 3.17 0.77 10.71
C GLU A 134 2.01 1.39 11.49
N ASP A 135 1.38 0.62 12.38
CA ASP A 135 0.31 1.08 13.27
C ASP A 135 0.83 2.11 14.28
N ALA A 136 2.01 1.88 14.88
CA ALA A 136 2.62 2.82 15.82
C ALA A 136 3.01 4.14 15.15
N GLU A 137 3.51 4.10 13.91
CA GLU A 137 3.85 5.29 13.12
C GLU A 137 2.59 6.04 12.63
N SER A 138 1.51 5.31 12.32
CA SER A 138 0.27 5.89 11.81
C SER A 138 -0.63 6.47 12.89
N ARG A 139 -0.59 5.92 14.11
CA ARG A 139 -1.49 6.30 15.21
C ARG A 139 -1.45 7.80 15.56
N PRO A 140 -0.29 8.47 15.67
CA PRO A 140 -0.24 9.92 15.91
C PRO A 140 -0.96 10.73 14.82
N TRP A 141 -0.85 10.30 13.56
CA TRP A 141 -1.54 10.93 12.43
C TRP A 141 -3.05 10.70 12.46
N VAL A 142 -3.49 9.50 12.82
CA VAL A 142 -4.92 9.20 13.03
C VAL A 142 -5.51 10.05 14.16
N GLU A 143 -4.76 10.24 15.25
CA GLU A 143 -5.17 11.09 16.36
C GLU A 143 -5.24 12.58 15.96
N ALA A 144 -4.23 13.08 15.24
CA ALA A 144 -4.22 14.45 14.72
C ALA A 144 -5.36 14.70 13.72
N LEU A 145 -5.69 13.73 12.87
CA LEU A 145 -6.74 13.82 11.85
C LEU A 145 -8.15 13.52 12.38
N ARG A 146 -8.29 13.04 13.63
CA ARG A 146 -9.59 12.67 14.21
C ARG A 146 -10.66 13.77 14.11
N PRO A 147 -10.38 15.06 14.39
CA PRO A 147 -11.38 16.11 14.23
C PRO A 147 -11.85 16.28 12.78
N HIS A 148 -10.93 16.09 11.82
CA HIS A 148 -11.24 16.16 10.40
C HIS A 148 -12.10 14.99 9.95
N TYR A 149 -11.79 13.76 10.38
CA TYR A 149 -12.62 12.60 10.09
C TYR A 149 -14.04 12.76 10.64
N ALA A 150 -14.19 13.22 11.89
CA ALA A 150 -15.49 13.52 12.48
C ALA A 150 -16.27 14.58 11.68
N TYR A 151 -15.60 15.63 11.20
CA TYR A 151 -16.22 16.63 10.34
C TYR A 151 -16.70 16.03 9.00
N CYS A 152 -15.86 15.22 8.35
CA CYS A 152 -16.19 14.58 7.08
C CYS A 152 -17.37 13.59 7.21
N GLU A 153 -17.47 12.85 8.32
CA GLU A 153 -18.59 11.94 8.59
C GLU A 153 -19.95 12.66 8.67
N THR A 154 -19.97 13.90 9.17
CA THR A 154 -21.21 14.70 9.25
C THR A 154 -21.65 15.30 7.92
N ARG A 155 -20.77 15.32 6.91
CA ARG A 155 -21.10 15.84 5.57
C ARG A 155 -21.46 14.70 4.63
N THR A 156 -22.74 14.60 4.29
CA THR A 156 -23.18 13.78 3.15
C THR A 156 -22.59 14.36 1.86
N PHE A 157 -21.55 13.74 1.34
CA PHE A 157 -21.00 14.07 0.03
C PHE A 157 -22.03 13.70 -1.04
N ASN A 158 -22.42 14.67 -1.86
CA ASN A 158 -23.27 14.41 -3.03
C ASN A 158 -22.38 14.11 -4.23
N PRO A 159 -22.25 12.84 -4.66
CA PRO A 159 -21.38 12.45 -5.77
C PRO A 159 -21.76 13.10 -7.12
N LYS A 160 -22.98 13.67 -7.23
CA LYS A 160 -23.43 14.41 -8.42
C LYS A 160 -22.75 15.77 -8.62
N HIS A 161 -21.93 16.23 -7.68
CA HIS A 161 -21.12 17.45 -7.81
C HIS A 161 -19.60 17.18 -7.78
N ALA A 162 -19.19 15.90 -7.83
CA ALA A 162 -17.78 15.49 -7.69
C ALA A 162 -16.86 15.88 -8.86
N HIS A 163 -17.39 16.47 -9.93
CA HIS A 163 -16.68 16.64 -11.20
C HIS A 163 -16.17 18.08 -11.43
N GLN A 164 -16.45 19.03 -10.54
CA GLN A 164 -16.01 20.42 -10.68
C GLN A 164 -15.53 20.95 -9.34
N TYR A 165 -14.22 20.83 -9.12
CA TYR A 165 -13.55 21.42 -7.97
C TYR A 165 -13.25 22.89 -8.26
N MET A 166 -13.59 23.76 -7.32
CA MET A 166 -13.44 25.22 -7.43
C MET A 166 -12.27 25.70 -6.56
N MET A 167 -11.56 26.75 -6.98
CA MET A 167 -10.48 27.34 -6.17
C MET A 167 -11.00 27.80 -4.79
N ALA A 168 -12.26 28.23 -4.69
CA ALA A 168 -12.88 28.57 -3.40
C ALA A 168 -12.93 27.40 -2.40
N GLU A 169 -12.93 26.15 -2.88
CA GLU A 169 -12.96 24.96 -2.01
C GLU A 169 -11.59 24.66 -1.38
N LEU A 170 -10.52 25.31 -1.83
CA LEU A 170 -9.19 25.24 -1.21
C LEU A 170 -9.09 26.07 0.06
N VAL A 171 -10.00 27.02 0.27
CA VAL A 171 -9.96 27.95 1.39
C VAL A 171 -10.21 27.19 2.70
N GLY A 172 -9.29 27.32 3.64
CA GLY A 172 -9.31 26.64 4.92
C GLY A 172 -7.93 26.23 5.41
N SER A 173 -7.91 25.54 6.54
CA SER A 173 -6.70 25.03 7.17
C SER A 173 -6.44 23.58 6.77
N TRP A 174 -5.25 23.31 6.25
CA TRP A 174 -4.81 21.99 5.82
C TRP A 174 -3.65 21.51 6.70
N MET A 175 -3.67 20.23 7.07
CA MET A 175 -2.53 19.58 7.74
C MET A 175 -1.56 19.02 6.70
N VAL A 176 -0.27 19.25 6.91
CA VAL A 176 0.80 18.81 6.00
C VAL A 176 1.53 17.63 6.62
N LYS A 177 1.57 16.50 5.91
CA LYS A 177 2.37 15.33 6.30
C LYS A 177 3.68 15.29 5.52
N CYS A 178 4.81 15.38 6.23
CA CYS A 178 6.15 15.27 5.65
C CYS A 178 7.03 14.34 6.50
N PRO A 179 7.08 13.03 6.21
CA PRO A 179 7.80 12.05 7.03
C PRO A 179 9.29 12.38 7.20
N VAL A 180 9.92 12.94 6.16
CA VAL A 180 11.33 13.34 6.21
C VAL A 180 11.56 14.40 7.28
N ILE A 181 10.73 15.45 7.34
CA ILE A 181 10.84 16.50 8.34
C ILE A 181 10.50 15.97 9.73
N GLU A 182 9.42 15.19 9.86
CA GLU A 182 8.99 14.60 11.12
C GLU A 182 10.07 13.72 11.77
N GLN A 183 10.68 12.84 10.97
CA GLN A 183 11.71 11.92 11.45
C GLN A 183 13.05 12.63 11.72
N THR A 184 13.44 13.57 10.85
CA THR A 184 14.75 14.24 10.97
C THR A 184 14.77 15.26 12.10
N PHE A 185 13.68 15.99 12.30
CA PHE A 185 13.61 17.12 13.24
C PHE A 185 12.69 16.85 14.45
N GLY A 186 12.09 15.66 14.56
CA GLY A 186 11.21 15.31 15.68
C GLY A 186 9.91 16.13 15.73
N ILE A 187 9.46 16.63 14.57
CA ILE A 187 8.25 17.44 14.46
C ILE A 187 7.02 16.57 14.71
N ARG A 188 6.10 17.05 15.56
CA ARG A 188 4.90 16.30 15.93
C ARG A 188 3.89 16.26 14.77
N PRO A 189 3.24 15.11 14.51
CA PRO A 189 2.14 15.02 13.56
C PRO A 189 1.04 16.06 13.82
N GLY A 190 0.55 16.68 12.74
CA GLY A 190 -0.47 17.73 12.80
C GLY A 190 0.06 19.13 13.18
N SER A 191 1.35 19.30 13.45
CA SER A 191 1.93 20.63 13.73
C SER A 191 2.29 21.43 12.48
N MET A 192 2.45 20.77 11.33
CA MET A 192 2.67 21.43 10.05
C MET A 192 1.34 21.76 9.38
N THR A 193 1.16 23.01 8.98
CA THR A 193 -0.10 23.52 8.41
C THR A 193 0.10 24.32 7.13
N LEU A 194 -0.93 24.31 6.30
CA LEU A 194 -1.10 25.22 5.17
C LEU A 194 -2.47 25.86 5.33
N ASP A 195 -2.51 27.13 5.70
CA ASP A 195 -3.73 27.87 5.96
C ASP A 195 -4.02 28.77 4.77
N ILE A 196 -5.03 28.44 3.97
CA ILE A 196 -5.37 29.14 2.73
C ILE A 196 -6.55 30.07 2.98
N TRP A 197 -6.44 31.35 2.62
CA TRP A 197 -7.53 32.32 2.75
C TRP A 197 -7.68 33.22 1.53
N ILE A 198 -8.86 33.83 1.42
CA ILE A 198 -9.14 34.88 0.44
C ILE A 198 -8.68 36.19 1.07
N ASN A 199 -7.57 36.75 0.58
CA ASN A 199 -6.95 37.92 1.21
C ASN A 199 -7.68 39.23 0.83
N THR A 200 -8.16 39.36 -0.41
CA THR A 200 -8.98 40.52 -0.82
C THR A 200 -9.94 40.23 -1.97
N PRO A 201 -11.07 40.97 -2.07
CA PRO A 201 -12.01 40.87 -3.20
C PRO A 201 -11.44 41.31 -4.56
N ARG A 202 -10.16 41.71 -4.63
CA ARG A 202 -9.47 42.17 -5.84
C ARG A 202 -8.41 41.20 -6.35
N GLN A 203 -8.15 40.09 -5.66
CA GLN A 203 -7.28 39.04 -6.19
C GLN A 203 -7.99 38.40 -7.38
N LYS A 204 -7.39 38.52 -8.57
CA LYS A 204 -7.92 37.98 -9.83
C LYS A 204 -7.18 36.70 -10.29
N PHE A 205 -6.05 36.37 -9.65
CA PHE A 205 -5.07 35.42 -10.19
C PHE A 205 -4.79 34.19 -9.29
N GLY A 206 -5.18 34.23 -8.00
CA GLY A 206 -4.97 33.10 -7.11
C GLY A 206 -5.19 33.42 -5.63
N LEU A 207 -4.77 32.48 -4.77
CA LEU A 207 -4.96 32.49 -3.32
C LEU A 207 -3.65 32.77 -2.60
N VAL A 208 -3.76 33.19 -1.34
CA VAL A 208 -2.62 33.36 -0.43
C VAL A 208 -2.80 32.42 0.75
N ALA A 209 -1.69 31.89 1.23
CA ALA A 209 -1.68 30.98 2.35
C ALA A 209 -0.53 31.24 3.32
N ALA A 210 -0.70 30.89 4.58
CA ALA A 210 0.39 30.75 5.53
C ALA A 210 0.85 29.30 5.49
N LEU A 211 2.16 29.10 5.43
CA LEU A 211 2.78 27.79 5.44
C LEU A 211 3.62 27.66 6.70
N ASP A 212 3.36 26.63 7.49
CA ASP A 212 4.20 26.19 8.60
C ASP A 212 4.62 24.74 8.34
N ILE A 213 5.90 24.50 8.04
CA ILE A 213 6.45 23.16 7.87
C ILE A 213 7.25 22.69 9.10
N GLY A 214 7.05 23.34 10.26
CA GLY A 214 7.66 22.98 11.54
C GLY A 214 9.10 23.41 11.71
N ILE A 215 9.86 23.49 10.61
CA ILE A 215 11.24 24.03 10.58
C ILE A 215 11.31 25.42 9.94
N ALA A 216 10.32 25.77 9.14
CA ALA A 216 10.22 27.07 8.47
C ALA A 216 8.77 27.54 8.42
N ARG A 217 8.60 28.86 8.43
CA ARG A 217 7.30 29.53 8.33
C ARG A 217 7.33 30.57 7.24
N GLY A 218 6.27 30.66 6.45
CA GLY A 218 6.22 31.53 5.31
C GLY A 218 4.82 31.87 4.82
N THR A 219 4.78 32.67 3.77
CA THR A 219 3.60 32.97 2.98
C THR A 219 3.73 32.28 1.63
N ALA A 220 2.69 31.58 1.19
CA ALA A 220 2.60 30.94 -0.10
C ALA A 220 1.55 31.65 -0.98
N LEU A 221 1.89 31.84 -2.24
CA LEU A 221 1.00 32.19 -3.33
C LEU A 221 0.58 30.89 -4.03
N ILE A 222 -0.71 30.74 -4.32
CA ILE A 222 -1.28 29.52 -4.88
C ILE A 222 -2.11 29.87 -6.11
N ALA A 223 -1.84 29.25 -7.26
CA ALA A 223 -2.59 29.48 -8.48
C ALA A 223 -2.83 28.18 -9.26
N GLN A 224 -3.81 28.22 -10.16
CA GLN A 224 -4.20 27.04 -10.95
C GLN A 224 -3.15 26.68 -12.02
N THR A 225 -2.47 27.68 -12.59
CA THR A 225 -1.39 27.49 -13.57
C THR A 225 -0.17 28.31 -13.17
N GLU A 226 0.99 27.97 -13.71
CA GLU A 226 2.23 28.72 -13.47
C GLU A 226 2.15 30.15 -14.01
N GLU A 227 1.41 30.39 -15.11
CA GLU A 227 1.20 31.72 -15.66
C GLU A 227 0.39 32.59 -14.69
N MET A 228 -0.70 32.05 -14.14
CA MET A 228 -1.50 32.75 -13.11
C MET A 228 -0.70 33.00 -11.83
N LEU A 229 0.23 32.11 -11.49
CA LEU A 229 1.13 32.30 -10.35
C LEU A 229 2.05 33.49 -10.56
N ARG A 230 2.64 33.64 -11.76
CA ARG A 230 3.46 34.81 -12.12
C ARG A 230 2.65 36.10 -12.13
N GLU A 231 1.44 36.08 -12.70
CA GLU A 231 0.55 37.25 -12.65
C GLU A 231 0.17 37.64 -11.22
N LEU A 232 0.02 36.65 -10.33
CA LEU A 232 -0.23 36.89 -8.90
C LEU A 232 1.00 37.50 -8.21
N GLU A 233 2.21 37.03 -8.53
CA GLU A 233 3.48 37.60 -8.05
C GLU A 233 3.61 39.08 -8.45
N ASP A 234 3.49 39.38 -9.75
CA ASP A 234 3.56 40.74 -10.30
C ASP A 234 2.51 41.67 -9.65
N TYR A 235 1.30 41.16 -9.44
CA TYR A 235 0.22 41.91 -8.78
C TYR A 235 0.57 42.26 -7.32
N MET A 236 1.15 41.31 -6.59
CA MET A 236 1.52 41.51 -5.19
C MET A 236 2.71 42.48 -5.03
N GLU A 237 3.68 42.43 -5.95
CA GLU A 237 4.82 43.36 -5.99
C GLU A 237 4.39 44.79 -6.33
N GLY A 238 3.48 44.97 -7.30
CA GLY A 238 2.92 46.28 -7.63
C GLY A 238 2.11 46.89 -6.48
N TYR A 239 1.44 46.06 -5.67
CA TYR A 239 0.62 46.52 -4.54
C TYR A 239 1.45 47.05 -3.36
N THR A 240 2.63 46.48 -3.10
CA THR A 240 3.54 46.93 -2.02
C THR A 240 4.25 48.24 -2.40
N SER A 241 4.72 48.37 -3.65
CA SER A 241 5.38 49.59 -4.16
C SER A 241 4.46 50.84 -4.12
N ASP A 242 3.17 50.66 -4.39
CA ASP A 242 2.20 51.77 -4.38
C ASP A 242 1.74 52.19 -2.98
N LYS A 243 1.84 51.32 -1.97
CA LYS A 243 1.56 51.68 -0.57
C LYS A 243 2.69 52.50 0.05
N GLU A 244 3.94 52.19 -0.27
CA GLU A 244 5.09 52.99 0.18
C GLU A 244 5.09 54.39 -0.44
N LYS A 245 4.79 54.52 -1.73
CA LYS A 245 4.66 55.83 -2.40
C LYS A 245 3.49 56.69 -1.90
N ARG A 246 2.47 56.06 -1.28
CA ARG A 246 1.32 56.78 -0.68
C ARG A 246 1.64 57.40 0.67
N ALA A 247 2.68 56.95 1.37
CA ALA A 247 3.10 57.53 2.64
C ALA A 247 3.86 58.87 2.46
N GLU A 248 4.45 59.12 1.28
CA GLU A 248 5.28 60.31 1.03
C GLU A 248 4.60 61.47 0.30
N LYS A 249 3.42 61.28 -0.32
CA LYS A 249 2.79 62.35 -1.11
C LYS A 249 1.40 62.72 -0.60
N GLY A 250 1.38 63.77 0.21
CA GLY A 250 0.18 64.43 0.70
C GLY A 250 -0.77 64.90 -0.40
N ALA A 251 -2.06 64.87 -0.05
CA ALA A 251 -3.26 65.56 -0.56
C ALA A 251 -3.55 65.68 -2.09
N ASP A 252 -2.57 65.75 -2.99
CA ASP A 252 -2.81 66.10 -4.40
C ASP A 252 -3.02 64.91 -5.35
N PHE A 253 -2.87 63.67 -4.87
CA PHE A 253 -3.11 62.47 -5.66
C PHE A 253 -4.59 62.06 -5.81
N ARG A 254 -5.54 62.84 -5.26
CA ARG A 254 -6.99 62.53 -5.35
C ARG A 254 -7.60 62.75 -6.74
N LYS A 255 -6.95 63.46 -7.67
CA LYS A 255 -7.54 63.82 -8.97
C LYS A 255 -7.25 62.85 -10.11
N LYS A 256 -6.13 62.10 -10.11
CA LYS A 256 -5.77 61.22 -11.24
C LYS A 256 -6.32 59.79 -11.18
N TYR A 257 -6.79 59.32 -10.03
CA TYR A 257 -7.31 57.94 -9.87
C TYR A 257 -8.82 57.85 -9.63
N ARG A 258 -9.56 58.95 -9.80
CA ARG A 258 -11.03 58.92 -9.78
C ARG A 258 -11.63 58.19 -11.00
N ASN A 259 -10.82 57.90 -12.02
CA ASN A 259 -11.26 57.28 -13.26
C ASN A 259 -11.04 55.75 -13.32
N VAL A 260 -10.15 55.18 -12.50
CA VAL A 260 -10.04 53.70 -12.36
C VAL A 260 -11.02 53.18 -11.30
N ALA A 261 -11.42 54.02 -10.34
CA ALA A 261 -12.40 53.68 -9.31
C ALA A 261 -13.87 53.81 -9.77
N ARG A 262 -14.13 54.19 -11.03
CA ARG A 262 -15.48 54.52 -11.51
C ARG A 262 -16.16 53.44 -12.35
N ASP A 263 -15.45 52.36 -12.72
CA ASP A 263 -15.98 51.35 -13.67
C ASP A 263 -16.06 49.91 -13.13
N GLU A 264 -16.03 49.72 -11.81
CA GLU A 264 -16.34 48.42 -11.20
C GLU A 264 -17.43 48.60 -10.14
N SER A 265 -18.68 48.67 -10.63
CA SER A 265 -19.84 48.50 -9.77
C SER A 265 -19.81 47.10 -9.16
N ASN A 266 -19.58 47.05 -7.85
CA ASN A 266 -19.52 45.89 -6.97
C ASN A 266 -18.18 45.12 -6.96
N PRO A 267 -17.32 45.29 -5.92
CA PRO A 267 -16.07 44.55 -5.78
C PRO A 267 -16.25 43.03 -5.64
N TYR A 268 -17.50 42.56 -5.48
CA TYR A 268 -17.84 41.13 -5.43
C TYR A 268 -18.16 40.51 -6.80
N LYS A 269 -18.30 41.29 -7.89
CA LYS A 269 -18.59 40.75 -9.24
C LYS A 269 -17.37 40.14 -9.96
N SER A 270 -16.15 40.31 -9.44
CA SER A 270 -14.90 39.90 -10.10
C SER A 270 -14.29 38.59 -9.56
N LEU A 271 -15.06 37.77 -8.86
CA LEU A 271 -14.59 36.49 -8.29
C LEU A 271 -14.96 35.28 -9.18
N ASP A 272 -15.35 35.48 -10.44
CA ASP A 272 -15.70 34.40 -11.38
C ASP A 272 -14.58 33.35 -11.54
N TRP A 273 -13.32 33.76 -11.35
CA TRP A 273 -12.17 32.86 -11.38
C TRP A 273 -12.17 31.85 -10.21
N LEU A 274 -12.77 32.18 -9.05
CA LEU A 274 -12.93 31.23 -7.95
C LEU A 274 -13.90 30.10 -8.29
N SER A 275 -14.86 30.38 -9.16
CA SER A 275 -15.82 29.42 -9.71
C SER A 275 -15.30 28.70 -10.96
N THR A 276 -14.09 29.04 -11.42
CA THR A 276 -13.48 28.39 -12.58
C THR A 276 -13.06 26.98 -12.18
N PRO A 277 -13.46 25.95 -12.94
CA PRO A 277 -13.08 24.58 -12.63
C PRO A 277 -11.56 24.42 -12.74
N VAL A 278 -10.96 23.78 -11.74
CA VAL A 278 -9.56 23.36 -11.84
C VAL A 278 -9.46 22.30 -12.96
N ARG A 279 -8.88 22.69 -14.09
CA ARG A 279 -8.70 21.84 -15.27
C ARG A 279 -7.75 20.67 -14.96
N GLY A 280 -8.14 19.44 -15.31
CA GLY A 280 -7.27 18.27 -15.26
C GLY A 280 -7.17 17.60 -13.88
N SER A 281 -5.94 17.35 -13.42
CA SER A 281 -5.58 16.48 -12.28
C SER A 281 -5.83 17.05 -10.88
N GLY A 282 -6.49 18.21 -10.76
CA GLY A 282 -6.63 18.90 -9.47
C GLY A 282 -5.32 19.50 -8.95
N ARG A 283 -4.37 19.78 -9.84
CA ARG A 283 -3.08 20.37 -9.49
C ARG A 283 -3.20 21.88 -9.32
N VAL A 284 -2.60 22.41 -8.26
CA VAL A 284 -2.28 23.83 -8.11
C VAL A 284 -0.80 24.00 -7.92
N TYR A 285 -0.30 25.15 -8.33
CA TYR A 285 1.09 25.55 -8.22
C TYR A 285 1.25 26.49 -7.04
N LEU A 286 2.37 26.38 -6.35
CA LEU A 286 2.69 27.24 -5.22
C LEU A 286 4.06 27.88 -5.43
N HIS A 287 4.14 29.15 -5.05
CA HIS A 287 5.38 29.86 -4.81
C HIS A 287 5.36 30.30 -3.35
N TRP A 288 6.45 30.18 -2.61
CA TRP A 288 6.43 30.56 -1.20
C TRP A 288 7.71 31.25 -0.76
N MET A 289 7.55 32.17 0.18
CA MET A 289 8.65 32.89 0.81
C MET A 289 8.52 32.75 2.31
N GLY A 290 9.63 32.55 3.03
CA GLY A 290 9.58 32.29 4.45
C GLY A 290 10.92 32.41 5.14
N ARG A 291 10.98 31.91 6.36
CA ARG A 291 12.20 31.87 7.16
C ARG A 291 12.25 30.62 8.00
N GLN A 292 13.47 30.22 8.34
CA GLN A 292 13.69 29.20 9.34
C GLN A 292 13.18 29.65 10.71
N ILE A 293 12.58 28.73 11.47
CA ILE A 293 12.18 29.00 12.85
C ILE A 293 13.45 29.15 13.70
N GLY A 294 13.61 30.31 14.34
CA GLY A 294 14.76 30.65 15.18
C GLY A 294 15.68 31.72 14.59
N GLU A 295 15.48 32.11 13.33
CA GLU A 295 16.22 33.20 12.69
C GLU A 295 15.42 34.52 12.71
N GLU A 296 16.12 35.64 12.89
CA GLU A 296 15.51 36.97 12.92
C GLU A 296 15.25 37.53 11.51
N SER A 297 16.08 37.19 10.52
CA SER A 297 15.94 37.65 9.14
C SER A 297 14.94 36.79 8.35
N VAL A 298 14.08 37.45 7.58
CA VAL A 298 13.27 36.76 6.57
C VAL A 298 14.17 36.41 5.39
N GLU A 299 14.19 35.14 4.99
CA GLU A 299 14.91 34.72 3.80
C GLU A 299 14.09 35.15 2.58
N ILE A 300 14.47 36.28 2.00
CA ILE A 300 13.95 36.72 0.71
C ILE A 300 14.55 35.77 -0.31
N ASP A 301 13.73 34.98 -1.00
CA ASP A 301 14.13 34.13 -2.12
C ASP A 301 14.21 34.99 -3.38
N PRO A 302 15.38 35.58 -3.70
CA PRO A 302 15.47 36.58 -4.74
C PRO A 302 15.45 35.95 -6.15
N ASP A 303 15.61 34.62 -6.22
CA ASP A 303 15.70 33.85 -7.46
C ASP A 303 14.43 33.05 -7.76
N ASN A 304 13.37 33.25 -6.97
CA ASN A 304 12.08 32.57 -7.12
C ASN A 304 12.19 31.01 -7.09
N LYS A 305 13.14 30.47 -6.32
CA LYS A 305 13.47 29.03 -6.30
C LYS A 305 12.55 28.17 -5.42
N ASN A 306 11.83 28.78 -4.50
CA ASN A 306 10.93 28.14 -3.54
C ASN A 306 9.56 27.91 -4.16
N THR A 307 9.50 26.96 -5.10
CA THR A 307 8.29 26.60 -5.83
C THR A 307 7.84 25.17 -5.52
N GLY A 308 6.60 24.86 -5.88
CA GLY A 308 6.03 23.55 -5.66
C GLY A 308 4.68 23.36 -6.33
N TYR A 309 4.05 22.23 -6.04
CA TYR A 309 2.69 21.94 -6.46
C TYR A 309 1.98 21.04 -5.45
N ILE A 310 0.65 21.12 -5.43
CA ILE A 310 -0.21 20.23 -4.64
C ILE A 310 -1.21 19.57 -5.60
N ASN A 311 -1.32 18.24 -5.54
CA ASN A 311 -2.37 17.53 -6.26
C ASN A 311 -3.50 17.18 -5.29
N PHE A 312 -4.66 17.81 -5.50
CA PHE A 312 -5.87 17.50 -4.78
C PHE A 312 -6.56 16.29 -5.43
N ASP A 313 -6.95 15.30 -4.63
CA ASP A 313 -7.81 14.23 -5.13
C ASP A 313 -9.24 14.76 -5.23
N MET A 314 -9.65 14.95 -6.49
CA MET A 314 -10.93 15.52 -6.87
C MET A 314 -12.13 14.67 -6.42
N GLN A 315 -11.91 13.37 -6.13
CA GLN A 315 -12.98 12.44 -5.71
C GLN A 315 -13.12 12.33 -4.20
N SER A 316 -12.00 12.32 -3.46
CA SER A 316 -12.01 12.13 -2.01
C SER A 316 -11.97 13.43 -1.20
N ARG A 317 -11.62 14.58 -1.83
CA ARG A 317 -11.32 15.86 -1.14
C ARG A 317 -10.22 15.74 -0.07
N VAL A 318 -9.50 14.62 -0.06
CA VAL A 318 -8.33 14.37 0.78
C VAL A 318 -7.10 14.56 -0.12
N VAL A 319 -6.08 15.27 0.37
CA VAL A 319 -4.86 15.52 -0.41
C VAL A 319 -4.12 14.21 -0.65
N ARG A 320 -3.70 13.95 -1.89
CA ARG A 320 -2.99 12.70 -2.22
C ARG A 320 -1.48 12.87 -2.12
N LYS A 321 -0.89 13.88 -2.78
CA LYS A 321 0.57 14.17 -2.79
C LYS A 321 0.86 15.61 -3.24
N GLY A 322 1.90 16.23 -2.68
CA GLY A 322 2.45 17.52 -3.11
C GLY A 322 3.98 17.49 -3.10
N SER A 323 4.58 18.50 -3.74
CA SER A 323 6.03 18.71 -3.78
C SER A 323 6.31 20.15 -3.38
N LEU A 324 7.28 20.34 -2.49
CA LEU A 324 7.74 21.65 -2.04
C LEU A 324 9.26 21.68 -2.18
N ARG A 325 9.79 22.66 -2.90
CA ARG A 325 11.22 22.94 -2.91
C ARG A 325 11.53 24.00 -1.86
N TYR A 326 12.56 23.73 -1.05
CA TYR A 326 13.16 24.72 -0.17
C TYR A 326 14.68 24.64 -0.31
N VAL A 327 15.26 25.49 -1.16
CA VAL A 327 16.66 25.34 -1.59
C VAL A 327 17.64 25.39 -0.42
N SER A 328 17.29 26.10 0.64
CA SER A 328 18.15 26.29 1.83
C SER A 328 18.19 25.06 2.75
N PHE A 329 17.24 24.14 2.64
CA PHE A 329 17.16 22.91 3.46
C PHE A 329 17.19 21.61 2.65
N PHE A 330 16.66 21.63 1.43
CA PHE A 330 16.50 20.47 0.54
C PHE A 330 17.02 20.88 -0.86
N PRO A 331 18.32 20.69 -1.14
CA PRO A 331 18.93 21.07 -2.42
C PRO A 331 18.37 20.28 -3.62
#